data_AF-A0A7R9WLJ0-F1
#
_entry.id   AF-A0A7R9WLJ0-F1
#
_cell.length_a   1.000
_cell.length_b   1.000
_cell.length_c   1.000
_cell.angle_alpha   90.00
_cell.angle_beta   90.00
_cell.angle_gamma   90.00
#
_symmetry.space_group_name_H-M   'P 1'
#
loop_
_entity.id
_entity.type
_entity.pdbx_description
1 polymer ?
#
loop_
_entity_poly.entity_id
_entity_poly.type
_entity_poly.pdbx_seq_one_letter_code
_entity_poly.pdbx_strand_id
1 'polypeptide(L)'
;MVIAFAFLQLSARPQSAQEQKQYEEIKTLIQKQHNEAQWQLWNLTAAIANGKPAPLPAIAEAATPAETTYAGISIIAAFNHQNDTHMRGAKRKVEYKSIQSWHESVKKYPEIHGIVFNTMYDESDIKLYTTDHIEFINVDFNSAAYLRGANQSLNNQRFYVIEDYLDKRVEAEAAKASGQDEELEYILLTDAQDVTFHRNPFKFMAEMDKLTQGTHHLFVGSEFEPWKDGLRWQNNNWKRCFRKPFLYREVLNAGIIGGHRSIVIPLVKEMNRRMMVANHTVCDQAVMQQIAMEWYEERIITGYPWNSRFKKEQRAEDDTLAYIRHK
;
A
#
# COMPACT_ATOMS: atom_id res chain seq x y z
N MET A 1 -1.91 22.96 5.81
CA MET A 1 -0.75 23.67 6.42
C MET A 1 -1.06 24.41 7.73
N VAL A 2 -2.30 24.85 8.03
CA VAL A 2 -2.66 25.49 9.32
C VAL A 2 -3.09 24.49 10.42
N ILE A 3 -3.52 23.27 10.04
CA ILE A 3 -4.14 22.29 10.96
C ILE A 3 -3.09 21.45 11.74
N ALA A 4 -1.97 21.08 11.11
CA ALA A 4 -0.91 20.29 11.75
C ALA A 4 -0.21 21.02 12.92
N PHE A 5 -0.08 22.35 12.84
CA PHE A 5 0.53 23.15 13.93
C PHE A 5 -0.37 23.24 15.17
N ALA A 6 -1.69 23.12 15.00
CA ALA A 6 -2.64 23.12 16.12
C ALA A 6 -2.60 21.80 16.90
N PHE A 7 -2.45 20.65 16.24
CA PHE A 7 -2.46 19.35 16.91
C PHE A 7 -1.29 19.14 17.89
N LEU A 8 -0.10 19.68 17.60
CA LEU A 8 1.06 19.58 18.48
C LEU A 8 0.93 20.39 19.78
N GLN A 9 0.15 21.49 19.79
CA GLN A 9 -0.12 22.26 21.02
C GLN A 9 -1.31 21.71 21.85
N LEU A 10 -2.21 20.92 21.25
CA LEU A 10 -3.43 20.41 21.92
C LEU A 10 -3.21 19.14 22.78
N SER A 11 -1.97 18.62 22.84
CA SER A 11 -1.63 17.46 23.70
C SER A 11 -1.41 17.82 25.17
N ALA A 12 -1.24 19.11 25.47
CA ALA A 12 -1.21 19.63 26.84
C ALA A 12 -2.64 19.97 27.30
N ARG A 13 -3.01 19.59 28.53
CA ARG A 13 -4.27 20.05 29.13
C ARG A 13 -4.24 21.59 29.23
N PRO A 14 -5.29 22.31 28.78
CA PRO A 14 -5.35 23.76 28.91
C PRO A 14 -5.14 24.18 30.37
N GLN A 15 -4.24 25.13 30.63
CA GLN A 15 -3.89 25.57 31.98
C GLN A 15 -4.69 26.80 32.40
N SER A 16 -5.36 27.45 31.46
CA SER A 16 -6.20 28.63 31.69
C SER A 16 -7.57 28.52 31.02
N ALA A 17 -8.53 29.31 31.53
CA ALA A 17 -9.87 29.41 30.95
C ALA A 17 -9.85 29.96 29.50
N GLN A 18 -8.85 30.80 29.17
CA GLN A 18 -8.68 31.34 27.83
C GLN A 18 -8.18 30.28 26.84
N GLU A 19 -7.22 29.45 27.24
CA GLU A 19 -6.75 28.31 26.44
C GLU A 19 -7.86 27.25 26.28
N GLN A 20 -8.68 27.02 27.31
CA GLN A 20 -9.81 26.10 27.20
C GLN A 20 -10.84 26.60 26.17
N LYS A 21 -11.09 27.91 26.12
CA LYS A 21 -11.99 28.50 25.13
C LYS A 21 -11.45 28.35 23.71
N GLN A 22 -10.16 28.66 23.50
CA GLN A 22 -9.50 28.49 22.20
C GLN A 22 -9.47 27.02 21.76
N TYR A 23 -9.24 26.09 22.69
CA TYR A 23 -9.30 24.65 22.44
C TYR A 23 -10.66 24.22 21.88
N GLU A 24 -11.76 24.65 22.52
CA GLU A 24 -13.12 24.28 22.07
C GLU A 24 -13.50 24.96 20.73
N GLU A 25 -13.02 26.18 20.46
CA GLU A 25 -13.21 26.86 19.17
C GLU A 25 -12.51 26.10 18.03
N ILE A 26 -11.25 25.69 18.22
CA ILE A 26 -10.49 24.92 17.22
C ILE A 26 -11.13 23.54 17.00
N LYS A 27 -11.51 22.86 18.07
CA LYS A 27 -12.21 21.56 18.00
C LYS A 27 -13.52 21.65 17.23
N THR A 28 -14.29 22.72 17.45
CA THR A 28 -15.53 22.99 16.72
C THR A 28 -15.26 23.24 15.23
N LEU A 29 -14.20 23.98 14.90
CA LEU A 29 -13.82 24.24 13.51
C LEU A 29 -13.40 22.97 12.77
N ILE A 30 -12.58 22.12 13.40
CA ILE A 30 -12.17 20.81 12.84
C ILE A 30 -13.40 19.92 12.62
N GLN A 31 -14.31 19.85 13.59
CA GLN A 31 -15.53 19.06 13.46
C GLN A 31 -16.41 19.57 12.31
N LYS A 32 -16.51 20.90 12.13
CA LYS A 32 -17.25 21.51 11.02
C LYS A 32 -16.64 21.13 9.67
N GLN A 33 -15.32 21.25 9.51
CA GLN A 33 -14.62 20.88 8.28
C GLN A 33 -14.76 19.39 7.97
N HIS A 34 -14.65 18.53 8.98
CA HIS A 34 -14.87 17.08 8.83
C HIS A 34 -16.30 16.77 8.37
N ASN A 35 -17.31 17.40 8.98
CA ASN A 35 -18.70 17.22 8.59
C ASN A 35 -18.97 17.71 7.16
N GLU A 36 -18.34 18.80 6.74
CA GLU A 36 -18.47 19.35 5.38
C GLU A 36 -17.83 18.43 4.33
N ALA A 37 -16.63 17.88 4.61
CA ALA A 37 -15.99 16.89 3.75
C ALA A 37 -16.80 15.59 3.65
N GLN A 38 -17.35 15.10 4.77
CA GLN A 38 -18.23 13.94 4.79
C GLN A 38 -19.54 14.19 4.01
N TRP A 39 -20.10 15.40 4.11
CA TRP A 39 -21.29 15.79 3.36
C TRP A 39 -21.03 15.88 1.84
N GLN A 40 -19.89 16.45 1.44
CA GLN A 40 -19.45 16.48 0.04
C GLN A 40 -19.25 15.07 -0.51
N LEU A 41 -18.59 14.20 0.24
CA LEU A 41 -18.40 12.80 -0.12
C LEU A 41 -19.75 12.07 -0.23
N TRP A 42 -20.66 12.26 0.73
CA TRP A 42 -21.99 11.65 0.72
C TRP A 42 -22.80 12.08 -0.50
N ASN A 43 -22.78 13.37 -0.85
CA ASN A 43 -23.44 13.87 -2.07
C ASN A 43 -22.84 13.30 -3.35
N LEU A 44 -21.51 13.16 -3.41
CA LEU A 44 -20.84 12.52 -4.54
C LEU A 44 -21.26 11.06 -4.67
N THR A 45 -21.32 10.34 -3.54
CA THR A 45 -21.72 8.93 -3.50
C THR A 45 -23.21 8.75 -3.85
N ALA A 46 -24.07 9.66 -3.40
CA ALA A 46 -25.50 9.66 -3.69
C ALA A 46 -25.81 10.03 -5.15
N ALA A 47 -25.02 10.91 -5.77
CA ALA A 47 -25.14 11.20 -7.20
C ALA A 47 -24.80 9.96 -8.04
N ILE A 48 -23.68 9.30 -7.74
CA ILE A 48 -23.24 8.06 -8.39
C ILE A 48 -24.29 6.94 -8.23
N ALA A 49 -24.83 6.74 -7.02
CA ALA A 49 -25.82 5.69 -6.74
C ALA A 49 -27.16 5.89 -7.48
N ASN A 50 -27.50 7.13 -7.85
CA ASN A 50 -28.74 7.45 -8.57
C ASN A 50 -28.57 7.54 -10.09
N GLY A 51 -27.44 7.10 -10.64
CA GLY A 51 -27.16 7.14 -12.08
C GLY A 51 -27.12 8.56 -12.66
N LYS A 52 -27.06 9.60 -11.81
CA LYS A 52 -26.85 10.98 -12.24
C LYS A 52 -25.35 11.24 -12.17
N PRO A 53 -24.68 11.53 -13.29
CA PRO A 53 -23.30 12.01 -13.21
C PRO A 53 -23.33 13.26 -12.33
N ALA A 54 -22.59 13.22 -11.21
CA ALA A 54 -22.30 14.44 -10.47
C ALA A 54 -21.72 15.43 -11.49
N PRO A 55 -22.16 16.70 -11.55
CA PRO A 55 -21.50 17.69 -12.35
C PRO A 55 -20.11 17.86 -11.73
N LEU A 56 -19.14 17.11 -12.24
CA LEU A 56 -17.74 17.43 -12.05
C LEU A 56 -17.59 18.88 -12.54
N PRO A 57 -16.85 19.74 -11.82
CA PRO A 57 -16.45 21.01 -12.41
C PRO A 57 -15.87 20.70 -13.78
N ALA A 58 -16.37 21.36 -14.82
CA ALA A 58 -15.95 21.13 -16.19
C ALA A 58 -14.43 21.31 -16.26
N ILE A 59 -13.69 20.20 -16.20
CA ILE A 59 -12.29 20.18 -16.53
C ILE A 59 -12.31 20.33 -18.04
N ALA A 60 -11.98 21.53 -18.52
CA ALA A 60 -11.78 21.75 -19.94
C ALA A 60 -10.92 20.60 -20.48
N GLU A 61 -11.33 20.02 -21.61
CA GLU A 61 -10.48 19.11 -22.39
C GLU A 61 -9.24 19.88 -22.82
N ALA A 62 -8.29 20.01 -21.89
CA ALA A 62 -6.95 20.42 -22.19
C ALA A 62 -6.41 19.36 -23.15
N ALA A 63 -5.86 19.83 -24.26
CA ALA A 63 -5.16 19.02 -25.25
C ALA A 63 -4.43 17.88 -24.54
N THR A 64 -4.73 16.63 -24.92
CA THR A 64 -4.06 15.42 -24.42
C THR A 64 -2.57 15.72 -24.30
N PRO A 65 -2.04 15.92 -23.08
CA PRO A 65 -0.62 16.11 -22.90
C PRO A 65 0.06 14.89 -23.53
N ALA A 66 1.21 15.08 -24.18
CA ALA A 66 2.04 13.96 -24.60
C ALA A 66 2.08 12.94 -23.45
N GLU A 67 1.71 11.68 -23.74
CA GLU A 67 1.62 10.62 -22.73
C GLU A 67 2.92 10.63 -21.95
N THR A 68 2.86 11.13 -20.72
CA THR A 68 4.02 11.15 -19.84
C THR A 68 4.24 9.70 -19.47
N THR A 69 5.33 9.12 -19.95
CA THR A 69 5.74 7.77 -19.56
C THR A 69 6.25 7.87 -18.13
N TYR A 70 5.64 7.09 -17.23
CA TYR A 70 6.09 6.96 -15.85
C TYR A 70 6.70 5.57 -15.71
N ALA A 71 7.91 5.48 -15.14
CA ALA A 71 8.55 4.21 -14.87
C ALA A 71 8.06 3.65 -13.51
N GLY A 72 7.19 2.66 -13.55
CA GLY A 72 6.64 2.00 -12.37
C GLY A 72 7.07 0.54 -12.25
N ILE A 73 7.45 0.11 -11.04
CA ILE A 73 7.63 -1.33 -10.73
C ILE A 73 6.52 -1.82 -9.81
N SER A 74 5.93 -2.95 -10.15
CA SER A 74 5.06 -3.71 -9.26
C SER A 74 5.82 -4.92 -8.73
N ILE A 75 6.00 -5.00 -7.42
CA ILE A 75 6.76 -6.06 -6.76
C ILE A 75 5.80 -6.97 -5.99
N ILE A 76 5.93 -8.27 -6.21
CA ILE A 76 5.29 -9.30 -5.40
C ILE A 76 6.30 -10.26 -4.80
N ALA A 77 5.93 -10.79 -3.64
CA ALA A 77 6.64 -11.85 -2.97
C ALA A 77 5.84 -13.14 -3.07
N ALA A 78 6.29 -14.05 -3.95
CA ALA A 78 5.71 -15.36 -4.17
C ALA A 78 6.57 -16.41 -3.44
N PHE A 79 6.36 -16.55 -2.12
CA PHE A 79 7.15 -17.45 -1.28
C PHE A 79 6.40 -18.71 -0.86
N ASN A 80 7.10 -19.84 -0.85
CA ASN A 80 6.66 -21.11 -0.28
C ASN A 80 7.45 -21.38 1.01
N HIS A 81 6.80 -21.91 2.06
CA HIS A 81 6.98 -23.32 2.47
C HIS A 81 6.54 -23.65 3.91
N GLN A 82 5.96 -24.87 4.04
CA GLN A 82 5.69 -25.75 5.19
C GLN A 82 5.03 -25.20 6.47
N ASN A 83 5.30 -23.94 6.84
CA ASN A 83 4.89 -23.31 8.10
C ASN A 83 4.25 -21.94 7.90
N ASP A 84 3.74 -21.62 6.70
CA ASP A 84 2.75 -20.55 6.63
C ASP A 84 1.60 -20.94 7.56
N THR A 85 1.35 -20.12 8.57
CA THR A 85 0.33 -20.36 9.60
C THR A 85 -1.07 -20.54 9.01
N HIS A 86 -1.29 -20.09 7.77
CA HIS A 86 -2.54 -20.28 7.03
C HIS A 86 -2.60 -21.63 6.30
N MET A 87 -1.44 -22.24 5.98
CA MET A 87 -1.31 -23.51 5.27
C MET A 87 -1.08 -24.64 6.28
N ARG A 88 -2.17 -25.19 6.83
CA ARG A 88 -2.18 -26.28 7.84
C ARG A 88 -1.50 -27.58 7.36
N GLY A 89 -0.16 -27.62 7.34
CA GLY A 89 0.67 -28.84 7.25
C GLY A 89 0.66 -29.61 5.92
N ALA A 90 -0.14 -29.23 4.93
CA ALA A 90 -0.12 -29.86 3.61
C ALA A 90 0.95 -29.22 2.71
N LYS A 91 1.94 -30.00 2.27
CA LYS A 91 2.84 -29.65 1.16
C LYS A 91 2.04 -29.57 -0.14
N ARG A 92 1.24 -28.53 -0.34
CA ARG A 92 0.67 -28.26 -1.66
C ARG A 92 1.77 -27.66 -2.52
N LYS A 93 1.99 -28.23 -3.71
CA LYS A 93 2.73 -27.53 -4.77
C LYS A 93 1.97 -26.22 -4.98
N VAL A 94 2.66 -25.10 -4.79
CA VAL A 94 2.06 -23.81 -5.08
C VAL A 94 2.02 -23.69 -6.60
N GLU A 95 0.80 -23.67 -7.14
CA GLU A 95 0.58 -23.60 -8.59
C GLU A 95 0.66 -22.14 -9.05
N TYR A 96 0.98 -21.93 -10.33
CA TYR A 96 0.88 -20.62 -11.00
C TYR A 96 -0.45 -19.90 -10.73
N LYS A 97 -1.52 -20.68 -10.52
CA LYS A 97 -2.84 -20.20 -10.13
C LYS A 97 -2.82 -19.23 -8.94
N SER A 98 -1.84 -19.34 -8.04
CA SER A 98 -1.64 -18.39 -6.95
C SER A 98 -1.40 -16.97 -7.46
N ILE A 99 -0.48 -16.76 -8.41
CA ILE A 99 -0.16 -15.42 -8.93
C ILE A 99 -0.90 -15.06 -10.22
N GLN A 100 -1.68 -15.98 -10.79
CA GLN A 100 -2.29 -15.83 -12.11
C GLN A 100 -3.08 -14.53 -12.27
N SER A 101 -3.89 -14.15 -11.27
CA SER A 101 -4.72 -12.95 -11.39
C SER A 101 -3.88 -11.67 -11.41
N TRP A 102 -2.81 -11.62 -10.59
CA TRP A 102 -1.85 -10.54 -10.59
C TRP A 102 -1.08 -10.49 -11.92
N HIS A 103 -0.52 -11.62 -12.34
CA HIS A 103 0.32 -11.75 -13.53
C HIS A 103 -0.42 -11.35 -14.81
N GLU A 104 -1.62 -11.89 -15.03
CA GLU A 104 -2.44 -11.53 -16.19
C GLU A 104 -2.94 -10.09 -16.13
N SER A 105 -2.99 -9.46 -14.94
CA SER A 105 -3.33 -8.05 -14.82
C SER A 105 -2.15 -7.12 -15.12
N VAL A 106 -0.92 -7.49 -14.73
CA VAL A 106 0.31 -6.77 -15.10
C VAL A 106 0.52 -6.80 -16.61
N LYS A 107 0.31 -7.97 -17.24
CA LYS A 107 0.40 -8.14 -18.71
C LYS A 107 -0.48 -7.20 -19.54
N LYS A 108 -1.54 -6.63 -18.95
CA LYS A 108 -2.43 -5.69 -19.64
C LYS A 108 -1.85 -4.29 -19.74
N TYR A 109 -0.81 -3.98 -18.97
CA TYR A 109 -0.22 -2.65 -18.84
C TYR A 109 1.28 -2.75 -19.11
N PRO A 110 1.74 -2.64 -20.37
CA PRO A 110 3.16 -2.79 -20.73
C PRO A 110 4.08 -1.78 -20.04
N GLU A 111 3.53 -0.68 -19.52
CA GLU A 111 4.24 0.31 -18.71
C GLU A 111 4.52 -0.16 -17.26
N ILE A 112 3.97 -1.30 -16.84
CA ILE A 112 4.20 -1.88 -15.51
C ILE A 112 5.28 -2.95 -15.61
N HIS A 113 6.40 -2.74 -14.92
CA HIS A 113 7.41 -3.77 -14.76
C HIS A 113 7.10 -4.62 -13.51
N GLY A 114 6.73 -5.87 -13.70
CA GLY A 114 6.44 -6.84 -12.66
C GLY A 114 7.67 -7.57 -12.14
N ILE A 115 7.88 -7.57 -10.83
CA ILE A 115 8.95 -8.30 -10.14
C ILE A 115 8.34 -9.40 -9.28
N VAL A 116 8.72 -10.64 -9.51
CA VAL A 116 8.27 -11.79 -8.71
C VAL A 116 9.44 -12.37 -7.95
N PHE A 117 9.53 -12.10 -6.65
CA PHE A 117 10.45 -12.83 -5.79
C PHE A 117 9.94 -14.25 -5.57
N ASN A 118 10.73 -15.23 -5.99
CA ASN A 118 10.31 -16.61 -6.09
C ASN A 118 11.14 -17.53 -5.18
N THR A 119 10.46 -18.41 -4.45
CA THR A 119 11.07 -19.62 -3.85
C THR A 119 10.35 -20.91 -4.23
N MET A 120 9.35 -20.84 -5.12
CA MET A 120 8.37 -21.91 -5.34
C MET A 120 8.41 -22.53 -6.73
N TYR A 121 8.59 -21.68 -7.74
CA TYR A 121 8.57 -22.06 -9.15
C TYR A 121 9.92 -22.62 -9.57
N ASP A 122 9.89 -23.70 -10.35
CA ASP A 122 11.09 -24.25 -10.97
C ASP A 122 11.47 -23.43 -12.22
N GLU A 123 12.63 -23.73 -12.81
CA GLU A 123 13.13 -23.03 -13.99
C GLU A 123 12.19 -23.12 -15.20
N SER A 124 11.41 -24.20 -15.30
CA SER A 124 10.47 -24.40 -16.40
C SER A 124 9.25 -23.48 -16.26
N ASP A 125 8.70 -23.36 -15.05
CA ASP A 125 7.63 -22.42 -14.72
C ASP A 125 8.12 -20.97 -14.89
N ILE A 126 9.31 -20.64 -14.35
CA ILE A 126 9.90 -19.30 -14.51
C ILE A 126 10.02 -18.94 -15.98
N LYS A 127 10.58 -19.82 -16.81
CA LYS A 127 10.74 -19.58 -18.25
C LYS A 127 9.39 -19.41 -18.96
N LEU A 128 8.37 -20.14 -18.53
CA LEU A 128 7.03 -20.07 -19.13
C LEU A 128 6.31 -18.76 -18.80
N TYR A 129 6.49 -18.23 -17.59
CA TYR A 129 5.75 -17.05 -17.12
C TYR A 129 6.55 -15.74 -17.16
N THR A 130 7.85 -15.78 -17.42
CA THR A 130 8.65 -14.57 -17.69
C THR A 130 8.17 -13.90 -18.98
N THR A 131 8.11 -12.57 -18.98
CA THR A 131 7.79 -11.76 -20.17
C THR A 131 8.75 -10.58 -20.27
N ASP A 132 8.67 -9.77 -21.32
CA ASP A 132 9.52 -8.58 -21.50
C ASP A 132 9.43 -7.56 -20.35
N HIS A 133 8.35 -7.62 -19.56
CA HIS A 133 8.08 -6.71 -18.44
C HIS A 133 7.71 -7.45 -17.15
N ILE A 134 7.92 -8.78 -17.08
CA ILE A 134 7.74 -9.54 -15.83
C ILE A 134 8.95 -10.43 -15.62
N GLU A 135 9.71 -10.16 -14.57
CA GLU A 135 10.88 -10.94 -14.17
C GLU A 135 10.62 -11.76 -12.90
N PHE A 136 11.26 -12.93 -12.83
CA PHE A 136 11.28 -13.77 -11.64
C PHE A 136 12.69 -13.76 -11.05
N ILE A 137 12.79 -13.47 -9.76
CA ILE A 137 14.05 -13.43 -9.02
C ILE A 137 14.02 -14.53 -7.97
N ASN A 138 14.91 -15.51 -8.11
CA ASN A 138 15.05 -16.57 -7.12
C ASN A 138 15.64 -16.01 -5.81
N VAL A 139 15.00 -16.33 -4.70
CA VAL A 139 15.43 -15.92 -3.36
C VAL A 139 15.87 -17.12 -2.55
N ASP A 140 17.05 -17.04 -1.95
CA ASP A 140 17.50 -18.01 -0.96
C ASP A 140 17.49 -17.39 0.45
N PHE A 141 16.44 -17.68 1.21
CA PHE A 141 16.32 -17.23 2.60
C PHE A 141 17.35 -17.84 3.56
N ASN A 142 18.07 -18.88 3.14
CA ASN A 142 19.17 -19.45 3.93
C ASN A 142 20.49 -18.71 3.71
N SER A 143 20.55 -17.79 2.76
CA SER A 143 21.75 -16.97 2.52
C SER A 143 22.02 -16.05 3.71
N ALA A 144 23.30 -15.77 3.96
CA ALA A 144 23.75 -14.92 5.07
C ALA A 144 23.07 -13.55 5.10
N ALA A 145 22.67 -13.02 3.94
CA ALA A 145 21.96 -11.74 3.80
C ALA A 145 20.60 -11.73 4.50
N TYR A 146 19.89 -12.87 4.55
CA TYR A 146 18.52 -12.95 5.08
C TYR A 146 18.40 -13.67 6.42
N LEU A 147 19.50 -14.24 6.95
CA LEU A 147 19.52 -14.87 8.27
C LEU A 147 19.14 -13.92 9.42
N ARG A 148 19.28 -12.60 9.24
CA ARG A 148 18.78 -11.59 10.19
C ARG A 148 17.28 -11.70 10.48
N GLY A 149 16.52 -12.28 9.54
CA GLY A 149 15.10 -12.54 9.64
C GLY A 149 14.74 -14.00 9.87
N ALA A 150 15.67 -14.89 10.18
CA ALA A 150 15.42 -16.36 10.20
C ALA A 150 14.29 -16.80 11.14
N ASN A 151 14.04 -16.04 12.22
CA ASN A 151 12.96 -16.31 13.17
C ASN A 151 11.65 -15.57 12.83
N GLN A 152 11.61 -14.79 11.75
CA GLN A 152 10.46 -13.99 11.33
C GLN A 152 9.59 -14.78 10.34
N SER A 153 8.31 -14.42 10.21
CA SER A 153 7.44 -14.98 9.17
C SER A 153 7.86 -14.51 7.78
N LEU A 154 7.44 -15.22 6.74
CA LEU A 154 7.69 -14.82 5.35
C LEU A 154 7.05 -13.46 5.01
N ASN A 155 5.92 -13.11 5.65
CA ASN A 155 5.28 -11.80 5.52
C ASN A 155 6.20 -10.66 6.00
N ASN A 156 7.00 -10.90 7.03
CA ASN A 156 8.02 -9.95 7.47
C ASN A 156 9.27 -10.06 6.57
N GLN A 157 9.73 -11.29 6.26
CA GLN A 157 10.97 -11.51 5.53
C GLN A 157 10.96 -10.94 4.11
N ARG A 158 9.78 -10.86 3.47
CA ARG A 158 9.64 -10.24 2.14
C ARG A 158 10.19 -8.83 2.06
N PHE A 159 10.02 -8.04 3.13
CA PHE A 159 10.48 -6.67 3.13
C PHE A 159 12.01 -6.57 3.20
N TYR A 160 12.72 -7.58 3.73
CA TYR A 160 14.18 -7.62 3.65
C TYR A 160 14.68 -7.85 2.23
N VAL A 161 13.99 -8.70 1.46
CA VAL A 161 14.32 -8.96 0.05
C VAL A 161 13.98 -7.74 -0.80
N ILE A 162 12.81 -7.12 -0.55
CA ILE A 162 12.39 -5.90 -1.23
C ILE A 162 13.39 -4.77 -0.97
N GLU A 163 13.83 -4.56 0.28
CA GLU A 163 14.85 -3.56 0.62
C GLU A 163 16.16 -3.79 -0.16
N ASP A 164 16.70 -5.02 -0.13
CA ASP A 164 17.95 -5.36 -0.83
C ASP A 164 17.83 -5.14 -2.35
N TYR A 165 16.71 -5.52 -2.96
CA TYR A 165 16.45 -5.27 -4.37
C TYR A 165 16.38 -3.78 -4.70
N LEU A 166 15.64 -3.01 -3.90
CA LEU A 166 15.49 -1.57 -4.11
C LEU A 166 16.82 -0.84 -3.95
N ASP A 167 17.63 -1.20 -2.96
CA ASP A 167 18.95 -0.59 -2.77
C ASP A 167 19.88 -0.88 -3.96
N LYS A 168 19.96 -2.14 -4.41
CA LYS A 168 20.74 -2.51 -5.60
C LYS A 168 20.24 -1.81 -6.86
N ARG A 169 18.92 -1.63 -7.00
CA ARG A 169 18.32 -0.92 -8.12
C ARG A 169 18.75 0.54 -8.13
N VAL A 170 18.67 1.22 -6.98
CA VAL A 170 19.10 2.62 -6.83
C VAL A 170 20.61 2.76 -7.10
N GLU A 171 21.44 1.85 -6.60
CA GLU A 171 22.88 1.84 -6.88
C GLU A 171 23.18 1.64 -8.38
N ALA A 172 22.50 0.70 -9.02
CA ALA A 172 22.65 0.44 -10.45
C ALA A 172 22.20 1.63 -11.30
N GLU A 173 21.15 2.35 -10.91
CA GLU A 173 20.70 3.59 -11.54
C GLU A 173 21.75 4.70 -11.39
N ALA A 174 22.29 4.88 -10.18
CA ALA A 174 23.32 5.89 -9.91
C ALA A 174 24.63 5.63 -10.66
N ALA A 175 24.96 4.36 -10.93
CA ALA A 175 26.17 3.97 -11.66
C ALA A 175 26.07 4.22 -13.18
N LYS A 176 24.86 4.37 -13.72
CA LYS A 176 24.65 4.65 -15.15
C LYS A 176 24.96 6.12 -15.43
N ALA A 177 26.16 6.37 -15.96
CA ALA A 177 26.70 7.70 -16.22
C ALA A 177 25.97 8.51 -17.32
N SER A 178 25.06 7.88 -18.08
CA SER A 178 24.28 8.49 -19.14
C SER A 178 22.83 8.58 -18.71
N GLY A 179 22.31 9.79 -18.46
CA GLY A 179 20.91 10.05 -18.09
C GLY A 179 19.87 9.74 -19.17
N GLN A 180 20.00 8.58 -19.83
CA GLN A 180 19.08 8.04 -20.83
C GLN A 180 18.20 6.92 -20.28
N ASP A 181 18.54 6.35 -19.11
CA ASP A 181 17.69 5.33 -18.49
C ASP A 181 16.65 6.01 -17.62
N GLU A 182 15.38 5.61 -17.79
CA GLU A 182 14.27 6.11 -16.97
C GLU A 182 14.53 5.73 -15.51
N GLU A 183 14.59 6.76 -14.66
CA GLU A 183 14.66 6.59 -13.21
C GLU A 183 13.35 5.95 -12.74
N LEU A 184 13.45 4.90 -11.92
CA LEU A 184 12.30 4.35 -11.24
C LEU A 184 11.58 5.47 -10.49
N GLU A 185 10.29 5.70 -10.73
CA GLU A 185 9.54 6.80 -10.10
C GLU A 185 8.56 6.27 -9.05
N TYR A 186 7.75 5.28 -9.41
CA TYR A 186 6.73 4.72 -8.53
C TYR A 186 6.98 3.25 -8.22
N ILE A 187 6.67 2.87 -6.98
CA ILE A 187 6.78 1.50 -6.49
C ILE A 187 5.41 1.08 -6.00
N LEU A 188 5.00 -0.14 -6.37
CA LEU A 188 3.82 -0.79 -5.83
C LEU A 188 4.19 -2.18 -5.33
N LEU A 189 4.07 -2.41 -4.03
CA LEU A 189 4.23 -3.69 -3.37
C LEU A 189 2.84 -4.30 -3.20
N THR A 190 2.64 -5.54 -3.67
CA THR A 190 1.36 -6.23 -3.46
C THR A 190 1.53 -7.65 -2.92
N ASP A 191 0.46 -8.15 -2.30
CA ASP A 191 0.28 -9.58 -2.11
C ASP A 191 0.16 -10.27 -3.46
N ALA A 192 0.55 -11.55 -3.47
CA ALA A 192 0.69 -12.32 -4.69
C ALA A 192 -0.60 -13.06 -5.07
N GLN A 193 -1.43 -13.45 -4.10
CA GLN A 193 -2.48 -14.47 -4.29
C GLN A 193 -3.86 -13.92 -4.67
N ASP A 194 -4.18 -12.73 -4.21
CA ASP A 194 -5.53 -12.17 -4.13
C ASP A 194 -5.60 -10.74 -4.68
N VAL A 195 -4.53 -10.30 -5.35
CA VAL A 195 -4.44 -8.98 -5.97
C VAL A 195 -4.70 -9.06 -7.48
N THR A 196 -5.42 -8.08 -8.02
CA THR A 196 -5.66 -7.93 -9.45
C THR A 196 -5.75 -6.44 -9.81
N PHE A 197 -5.08 -6.03 -10.89
CA PHE A 197 -5.22 -4.68 -11.42
C PHE A 197 -6.40 -4.61 -12.40
N HIS A 198 -7.36 -3.72 -12.09
CA HIS A 198 -8.48 -3.38 -12.97
C HIS A 198 -8.16 -2.17 -13.86
N ARG A 199 -7.25 -1.33 -13.39
CA ARG A 199 -6.71 -0.15 -14.09
C ARG A 199 -5.23 -0.02 -13.76
N ASN A 200 -4.47 0.76 -14.53
CA ASN A 200 -3.07 1.02 -14.21
C ASN A 200 -2.96 1.85 -12.91
N PRO A 201 -2.44 1.29 -11.80
CA PRO A 201 -2.35 1.99 -10.52
C PRO A 201 -1.35 3.16 -10.53
N PHE A 202 -0.32 3.12 -11.37
CA PHE A 202 0.68 4.20 -11.44
C PHE A 202 0.13 5.47 -12.09
N LYS A 203 -0.79 5.33 -13.06
CA LYS A 203 -1.52 6.48 -13.61
C LYS A 203 -2.29 7.21 -12.52
N PHE A 204 -2.95 6.47 -11.62
CA PHE A 204 -3.64 7.05 -10.48
C PHE A 204 -2.69 7.77 -9.53
N MET A 205 -1.54 7.15 -9.19
CA MET A 205 -0.57 7.78 -8.30
C MET A 205 -0.06 9.10 -8.89
N ALA A 206 0.36 9.10 -10.15
CA ALA A 206 0.85 10.29 -10.84
C ALA A 206 -0.22 11.39 -10.96
N GLU A 207 -1.47 11.02 -11.26
CA GLU A 207 -2.60 11.96 -11.28
C GLU A 207 -2.83 12.60 -9.90
N MET A 208 -2.77 11.81 -8.82
CA MET A 208 -2.94 12.33 -7.46
C MET A 208 -1.80 13.27 -7.06
N ASP A 209 -0.56 12.91 -7.37
CA ASP A 209 0.59 13.78 -7.11
C ASP A 209 0.49 15.09 -7.91
N LYS A 210 0.03 15.04 -9.17
CA LYS A 210 -0.25 16.24 -9.97
C LYS A 210 -1.36 17.11 -9.37
N LEU A 211 -2.47 16.50 -8.95
CA LEU A 211 -3.59 17.22 -8.32
C LEU A 211 -3.19 17.89 -7.00
N THR A 212 -2.18 17.36 -6.33
CA THR A 212 -1.66 17.85 -5.05
C THR A 212 -0.36 18.64 -5.21
N GLN A 213 -0.14 19.20 -6.39
CA GLN A 213 0.98 20.11 -6.70
C GLN A 213 2.36 19.47 -6.44
N GLY A 214 2.51 18.18 -6.75
CA GLY A 214 3.75 17.42 -6.58
C GLY A 214 3.95 16.86 -5.17
N THR A 215 2.93 16.88 -4.32
CA THR A 215 3.01 16.24 -3.00
C THR A 215 2.89 14.73 -3.16
N HIS A 216 3.93 13.96 -2.85
CA HIS A 216 3.88 12.50 -2.90
C HIS A 216 3.06 11.90 -1.75
N HIS A 217 2.20 10.94 -2.09
CA HIS A 217 1.32 10.23 -1.16
C HIS A 217 1.78 8.79 -0.89
N LEU A 218 1.37 8.27 0.28
CA LEU A 218 1.42 6.85 0.58
C LEU A 218 0.09 6.22 0.19
N PHE A 219 0.11 5.31 -0.77
CA PHE A 219 -1.05 4.53 -1.20
C PHE A 219 -1.04 3.19 -0.48
N VAL A 220 -2.09 2.87 0.26
CA VAL A 220 -2.12 1.65 1.08
C VAL A 220 -3.48 0.98 0.98
N GLY A 221 -3.50 -0.36 1.05
CA GLY A 221 -4.74 -1.11 1.09
C GLY A 221 -5.56 -0.76 2.33
N SER A 222 -6.88 -0.82 2.21
CA SER A 222 -7.80 -0.69 3.35
C SER A 222 -8.40 -2.04 3.70
N GLU A 223 -8.34 -2.42 4.98
CA GLU A 223 -9.20 -3.47 5.52
C GLU A 223 -10.56 -2.88 5.86
N PHE A 224 -11.59 -3.27 5.11
CA PHE A 224 -12.97 -2.96 5.50
C PHE A 224 -13.61 -4.22 6.09
N GLU A 225 -13.47 -4.39 7.41
CA GLU A 225 -14.31 -5.33 8.14
C GLU A 225 -15.27 -4.57 9.07
N PRO A 226 -16.54 -5.02 9.21
CA PRO A 226 -17.38 -4.55 10.29
C PRO A 226 -16.65 -4.79 11.61
N TRP A 227 -16.58 -3.73 12.44
CA TRP A 227 -15.81 -3.51 13.67
C TRP A 227 -15.47 -4.69 14.61
N LYS A 228 -16.06 -5.88 14.49
CA LYS A 228 -15.92 -6.95 15.48
C LYS A 228 -14.72 -7.89 15.23
N ASP A 229 -14.45 -8.29 13.99
CA ASP A 229 -13.49 -9.37 13.73
C ASP A 229 -12.12 -8.84 13.26
N GLY A 230 -12.06 -7.95 12.27
CA GLY A 230 -10.81 -7.40 11.74
C GLY A 230 -10.07 -6.54 12.77
N LEU A 231 -10.80 -5.73 13.54
CA LEU A 231 -10.22 -4.99 14.66
C LEU A 231 -9.69 -5.93 15.75
N ARG A 232 -10.28 -7.11 15.94
CA ARG A 232 -9.79 -8.07 16.93
C ARG A 232 -8.47 -8.68 16.50
N TRP A 233 -8.36 -9.13 15.24
CA TRP A 233 -7.10 -9.65 14.71
C TRP A 233 -6.00 -8.59 14.76
N GLN A 234 -6.29 -7.37 14.26
CA GLN A 234 -5.34 -6.27 14.26
C GLN A 234 -4.93 -5.87 15.67
N ASN A 235 -5.88 -5.75 16.61
CA ASN A 235 -5.57 -5.41 18.00
C ASN A 235 -4.72 -6.49 18.69
N ASN A 236 -4.96 -7.78 18.38
CA ASN A 236 -4.14 -8.86 18.92
C ASN A 236 -2.72 -8.82 18.38
N ASN A 237 -2.54 -8.65 17.06
CA ASN A 237 -1.22 -8.54 16.45
C ASN A 237 -0.50 -7.27 16.92
N TRP A 238 -1.19 -6.14 16.98
CA TRP A 238 -0.66 -4.90 17.52
C TRP A 238 -0.15 -5.06 18.95
N LYS A 239 -0.94 -5.68 19.84
CA LYS A 239 -0.53 -5.99 21.21
C LYS A 239 0.68 -6.92 21.26
N ARG A 240 0.73 -7.92 20.38
CA ARG A 240 1.87 -8.86 20.31
C ARG A 240 3.13 -8.16 19.81
N CYS A 241 3.04 -7.29 18.81
CA CYS A 241 4.19 -6.57 18.26
C CYS A 241 4.71 -5.50 19.23
N PHE A 242 3.81 -4.68 19.80
CA PHE A 242 4.19 -3.46 20.52
C PHE A 242 3.89 -3.43 22.02
N ARG A 243 3.17 -4.43 22.56
CA ARG A 243 2.70 -4.47 23.96
C ARG A 243 1.85 -3.24 24.35
N LYS A 244 1.13 -2.67 23.39
CA LYS A 244 0.28 -1.48 23.53
C LYS A 244 -1.12 -1.77 22.98
N PRO A 245 -2.17 -1.03 23.39
CA PRO A 245 -3.47 -1.10 22.73
C PRO A 245 -3.41 -0.53 21.31
N PHE A 246 -4.21 -1.07 20.40
CA PHE A 246 -4.45 -0.47 19.09
C PHE A 246 -5.32 0.78 19.25
N LEU A 247 -4.90 1.91 18.69
CA LEU A 247 -5.53 3.22 18.88
C LEU A 247 -6.15 3.80 17.61
N TYR A 248 -5.97 3.15 16.46
CA TYR A 248 -6.42 3.69 15.19
C TYR A 248 -7.84 3.25 14.86
N ARG A 249 -8.58 4.13 14.19
CA ARG A 249 -9.93 3.84 13.71
C ARG A 249 -9.91 3.01 12.42
N GLU A 250 -8.90 3.24 11.60
CA GLU A 250 -8.73 2.60 10.30
C GLU A 250 -7.66 1.52 10.37
N VAL A 251 -7.90 0.42 9.65
CA VAL A 251 -6.94 -0.67 9.51
C VAL A 251 -6.43 -0.65 8.08
N LEU A 252 -5.14 -0.39 7.94
CA LEU A 252 -4.42 -0.44 6.68
C LEU A 252 -3.96 -1.88 6.44
N ASN A 253 -4.04 -2.32 5.19
CA ASN A 253 -3.63 -3.63 4.74
C ASN A 253 -2.23 -3.53 4.11
N ALA A 254 -1.29 -4.37 4.56
CA ALA A 254 0.10 -4.38 4.06
C ALA A 254 0.30 -5.17 2.75
N GLY A 255 -0.73 -5.84 2.26
CA GLY A 255 -0.79 -6.48 0.95
C GLY A 255 -0.98 -5.52 -0.20
N ILE A 256 -1.14 -4.21 0.06
CA ILE A 256 -1.00 -3.16 -0.95
C ILE A 256 -0.27 -1.97 -0.31
N ILE A 257 0.94 -1.67 -0.78
CA ILE A 257 1.72 -0.49 -0.38
C ILE A 257 2.31 0.13 -1.64
N GLY A 258 2.05 1.39 -1.92
CA GLY A 258 2.61 2.07 -3.08
C GLY A 258 2.78 3.56 -2.90
N GLY A 259 3.39 4.17 -3.91
CA GLY A 259 3.66 5.61 -3.95
C GLY A 259 4.96 5.89 -4.67
N HIS A 260 5.36 7.16 -4.67
CA HIS A 260 6.65 7.56 -5.21
C HIS A 260 7.79 6.87 -4.45
N ARG A 261 8.92 6.59 -5.11
CA ARG A 261 10.07 5.90 -4.50
C ARG A 261 10.59 6.60 -3.24
N SER A 262 10.48 7.93 -3.19
CA SER A 262 10.85 8.74 -2.02
C SER A 262 9.97 8.50 -0.80
N ILE A 263 8.82 7.83 -0.96
CA ILE A 263 7.91 7.43 0.11
C ILE A 263 8.12 5.95 0.44
N VAL A 264 8.10 5.08 -0.58
CA VAL A 264 8.11 3.63 -0.39
C VAL A 264 9.46 3.12 0.11
N ILE A 265 10.60 3.59 -0.42
CA ILE A 265 11.93 3.12 0.01
C ILE A 265 12.16 3.43 1.51
N PRO A 266 12.00 4.68 2.00
CA PRO A 266 12.16 4.97 3.42
C PRO A 266 11.18 4.19 4.31
N LEU A 267 9.94 3.98 3.84
CA LEU A 267 8.95 3.19 4.55
C LEU A 267 9.42 1.74 4.73
N VAL A 268 9.87 1.06 3.66
CA VAL A 268 10.35 -0.33 3.71
C VAL A 268 11.56 -0.47 4.65
N LYS A 269 12.52 0.46 4.58
CA LYS A 269 13.70 0.48 5.47
C LYS A 269 13.29 0.59 6.94
N GLU A 270 12.36 1.50 7.24
CA GLU A 270 11.86 1.66 8.60
C GLU A 270 11.04 0.45 9.07
N MET A 271 10.24 -0.16 8.18
CA MET A 271 9.53 -1.39 8.48
C MET A 271 10.50 -2.49 8.91
N ASN A 272 11.56 -2.73 8.14
CA ASN A 272 12.58 -3.71 8.48
C ASN A 272 13.25 -3.39 9.82
N ARG A 273 13.63 -2.13 10.05
CA ARG A 273 14.22 -1.69 11.31
C ARG A 273 13.34 -1.99 12.52
N ARG A 274 12.03 -1.72 12.43
CA ARG A 274 11.07 -1.97 13.53
C ARG A 274 10.72 -3.45 13.68
N MET A 275 10.62 -4.21 12.59
CA MET A 275 10.35 -5.65 12.66
C MET A 275 11.49 -6.43 13.31
N MET A 276 12.75 -6.01 13.13
CA MET A 276 13.91 -6.64 13.79
C MET A 276 13.84 -6.59 15.33
N VAL A 277 13.17 -5.58 15.90
CA VAL A 277 13.02 -5.41 17.35
C VAL A 277 11.60 -5.72 17.84
N ALA A 278 10.72 -6.19 16.95
CA ALA A 278 9.35 -6.53 17.30
C ALA A 278 9.29 -7.82 18.13
N ASN A 279 8.32 -7.92 19.03
CA ASN A 279 8.17 -9.06 19.94
C ASN A 279 7.48 -10.28 19.30
N HIS A 280 7.13 -10.22 18.02
CA HIS A 280 6.33 -11.24 17.33
C HIS A 280 6.79 -11.39 15.88
N THR A 281 6.53 -12.56 15.30
CA THR A 281 7.10 -12.98 14.00
C THR A 281 6.27 -12.56 12.80
N VAL A 282 5.01 -12.16 13.02
CA VAL A 282 4.09 -11.58 12.04
C VAL A 282 3.74 -10.18 12.54
N CYS A 283 4.37 -9.16 11.97
CA CYS A 283 4.24 -7.77 12.41
C CYS A 283 4.24 -6.76 11.26
N ASP A 284 4.40 -7.19 10.01
CA ASP A 284 4.46 -6.32 8.84
C ASP A 284 3.29 -5.33 8.78
N GLN A 285 2.04 -5.79 8.91
CA GLN A 285 0.89 -4.89 8.90
C GLN A 285 0.84 -3.94 10.10
N ALA A 286 1.15 -4.42 11.30
CA ALA A 286 1.15 -3.58 12.51
C ALA A 286 2.25 -2.51 12.45
N VAL A 287 3.44 -2.87 11.96
CA VAL A 287 4.59 -1.98 11.77
C VAL A 287 4.32 -0.98 10.65
N MET A 288 3.82 -1.43 9.50
CA MET A 288 3.43 -0.55 8.41
C MET A 288 2.39 0.47 8.90
N GLN A 289 1.32 0.02 9.55
CA GLN A 289 0.29 0.91 10.10
C GLN A 289 0.90 1.93 11.05
N GLN A 290 1.77 1.51 11.96
CA GLN A 290 2.39 2.42 12.91
C GLN A 290 3.17 3.53 12.19
N ILE A 291 4.02 3.16 11.23
CA ILE A 291 4.84 4.12 10.47
C ILE A 291 3.96 5.01 9.60
N ALA A 292 2.96 4.44 8.93
CA ALA A 292 2.01 5.18 8.10
C ALA A 292 1.31 6.28 8.89
N MET A 293 0.77 5.95 10.07
CA MET A 293 0.10 6.94 10.93
C MET A 293 1.08 7.94 11.57
N GLU A 294 2.33 7.56 11.83
CA GLU A 294 3.33 8.48 12.40
C GLU A 294 3.89 9.47 11.35
N TRP A 295 4.09 9.04 10.10
CA TRP A 295 4.84 9.80 9.09
C TRP A 295 3.98 10.37 7.96
N TYR A 296 2.84 9.73 7.70
CA TYR A 296 2.05 9.96 6.51
C TYR A 296 0.55 10.16 6.80
N GLU A 297 0.12 10.38 8.04
CA GLU A 297 -1.31 10.50 8.41
C GLU A 297 -2.11 11.41 7.47
N GLU A 298 -1.57 12.59 7.15
CA GLU A 298 -2.22 13.56 6.25
C GLU A 298 -2.04 13.28 4.76
N ARG A 299 -1.28 12.24 4.39
CA ARG A 299 -0.87 11.89 3.02
C ARG A 299 -1.11 10.42 2.69
N ILE A 300 -2.02 9.76 3.41
CA ILE A 300 -2.46 8.39 3.10
C ILE A 300 -3.63 8.44 2.13
N ILE A 301 -3.54 7.66 1.05
CA ILE A 301 -4.64 7.35 0.15
C ILE A 301 -4.96 5.86 0.30
N THR A 302 -6.20 5.56 0.68
CA THR A 302 -6.65 4.19 0.93
C THR A 302 -8.13 4.00 0.62
N GLY A 303 -8.55 2.77 0.35
CA GLY A 303 -9.93 2.43 -0.01
C GLY A 303 -10.30 2.89 -1.43
N TYR A 304 -11.59 3.00 -1.71
CA TYR A 304 -12.07 3.37 -3.04
C TYR A 304 -11.69 4.84 -3.40
N PRO A 305 -11.18 5.14 -4.62
CA PRO A 305 -11.05 4.26 -5.78
C PRO A 305 -9.72 3.50 -5.87
N TRP A 306 -8.77 3.73 -4.95
CA TRP A 306 -7.46 3.07 -4.96
C TRP A 306 -7.58 1.54 -4.91
N ASN A 307 -8.24 1.01 -3.89
CA ASN A 307 -8.50 -0.41 -3.75
C ASN A 307 -9.98 -0.71 -3.46
N SER A 308 -10.50 -1.82 -3.99
CA SER A 308 -11.86 -2.29 -3.71
C SER A 308 -12.04 -2.56 -2.22
N ARG A 309 -13.27 -2.35 -1.71
CA ARG A 309 -13.61 -2.77 -0.35
C ARG A 309 -13.92 -4.27 -0.37
N PHE A 310 -13.49 -4.99 0.67
CA PHE A 310 -13.73 -6.42 0.87
C PHE A 310 -15.19 -6.75 1.22
N LYS A 311 -16.18 -6.13 0.57
CA LYS A 311 -17.57 -6.51 0.82
C LYS A 311 -17.89 -7.74 -0.02
N LYS A 312 -18.13 -8.87 0.65
CA LYS A 312 -18.71 -10.10 0.07
C LYS A 312 -19.99 -9.84 -0.75
N GLU A 313 -20.65 -8.71 -0.49
CA GLU A 313 -21.92 -8.28 -1.08
C GLU A 313 -21.78 -7.19 -2.15
N GLN A 314 -20.57 -6.65 -2.40
CA GLN A 314 -20.39 -5.69 -3.49
C GLN A 314 -20.60 -6.39 -4.83
N ARG A 315 -21.34 -5.73 -5.73
CA ARG A 315 -21.55 -6.24 -7.08
C ARG A 315 -20.21 -6.25 -7.80
N ALA A 316 -19.92 -7.32 -8.53
CA ALA A 316 -18.68 -7.44 -9.29
C ALA A 316 -18.46 -6.27 -10.28
N GLU A 317 -19.52 -5.58 -10.68
CA GLU A 317 -19.50 -4.38 -11.52
C GLU A 317 -18.85 -3.18 -10.81
N ASP A 318 -19.09 -3.00 -9.50
CA ASP A 318 -18.52 -1.90 -8.71
C ASP A 318 -17.01 -2.09 -8.44
N ASP A 319 -16.55 -3.34 -8.38
CA ASP A 319 -15.13 -3.67 -8.17
C ASP A 319 -14.25 -3.20 -9.35
N THR A 320 -14.80 -3.17 -10.57
CA THR A 320 -14.06 -2.75 -11.77
C THR A 320 -13.76 -1.25 -11.82
N LEU A 321 -14.41 -0.46 -10.95
CA LEU A 321 -14.15 0.97 -10.83
C LEU A 321 -12.94 1.27 -9.94
N ALA A 322 -12.53 0.33 -9.08
CA ALA A 322 -11.29 0.45 -8.33
C ALA A 322 -10.06 0.21 -9.23
N TYR A 323 -8.90 0.75 -8.85
CA TYR A 323 -7.64 0.46 -9.55
C TYR A 323 -7.13 -0.93 -9.22
N ILE A 324 -7.14 -1.27 -7.93
CA ILE A 324 -6.66 -2.55 -7.42
C ILE A 324 -7.81 -3.28 -6.73
N ARG A 325 -7.96 -4.56 -7.05
CA ARG A 325 -8.77 -5.48 -6.26
C ARG A 325 -7.88 -6.28 -5.33
N HIS A 326 -8.29 -6.38 -4.06
CA HIS A 326 -7.72 -7.24 -3.03
C HIS A 326 -8.88 -8.02 -2.40
N LYS A 327 -8.78 -9.36 -2.26
CA LYS A 327 -9.93 -10.26 -1.99
C LYS A 327 -9.96 -10.91 -0.62
#